data_AF-A0A7J5YVW8-F1
#
_entry.id   AF-A0A7J5YVW8-F1
#
_cell.length_a   1.000
_cell.length_b   1.000
_cell.length_c   1.000
_cell.angle_alpha   90.00
_cell.angle_beta   90.00
_cell.angle_gamma   90.00
#
_symmetry.space_group_name_H-M   'P 1'
#
loop_
_entity.id
_entity.type
_entity.pdbx_description
1 polymer ?
#
loop_
_entity_poly.entity_id
_entity_poly.type
_entity_poly.pdbx_seq_one_letter_code
_entity_poly.pdbx_strand_id
1 'polypeptide(L)'
;MHDNVLSDKQPTENESLKRSRKKQKKEDAWKPDGPKDPFSMLDSLPESKQQEIQKALHLFSLGPTLPKTLQQAKKHTYRFWETQPVPRLGDSVETHGPIVEGEASVRMEPYSLPQGFSWDTLDLSNPSVLKELCTLLNENYMEEDDNTMRFEFSSDYLQWALQPPNWLAQWHCGVRVDSNKKLVGFIAALPVDVRIYETEKRMVQVKFLCVHKKLRLKRMTPVLIRELTRRVNQQGVFQAVYTAALVLPTPLSSCRYWHRPLNLRKLMELSYPSLKQNMSLQRAVKFNRLPDVTKTPGLRRMTEEDAAGVHSLLQANLDKFHLSPILSLQEVEHWLLPRENVIDTYVVQGDDGTLTDMVSFYSVSYRALNHPVHTDLRAAHLLYVTSTATDPVDLMEDTLVLAQTEGFDIFFALNVMDNQSFLENLKFSISDKSLHYYLYNWMCPTMSPDK
;
A
#
# COMPACT_ATOMS: atom_id res chain seq x y z
N MET A 1 -82.74 -29.25 38.89
CA MET A 1 -83.00 -30.64 38.47
C MET A 1 -82.04 -30.98 37.35
N HIS A 2 -81.24 -32.03 37.60
CA HIS A 2 -80.30 -32.75 36.71
C HIS A 2 -78.94 -32.12 36.42
N ASP A 3 -77.98 -32.60 37.23
CA ASP A 3 -76.61 -32.97 36.89
C ASP A 3 -76.50 -33.74 35.56
N ASN A 4 -75.35 -33.64 34.88
CA ASN A 4 -74.60 -34.86 34.56
C ASN A 4 -73.14 -34.60 34.18
N VAL A 5 -72.33 -35.56 34.62
CA VAL A 5 -70.88 -35.73 34.56
C VAL A 5 -70.57 -36.88 33.58
N LEU A 6 -69.28 -37.01 33.18
CA LEU A 6 -68.59 -38.17 32.54
C LEU A 6 -68.59 -38.22 30.98
N SER A 7 -67.53 -38.62 30.28
CA SER A 7 -66.20 -39.17 30.64
C SER A 7 -65.20 -39.08 29.47
N ASP A 8 -63.94 -38.79 29.81
CA ASP A 8 -62.68 -39.51 29.50
C ASP A 8 -62.56 -40.47 28.28
N LYS A 9 -61.53 -40.22 27.44
CA LYS A 9 -60.44 -41.15 27.00
C LYS A 9 -59.87 -40.79 25.61
N GLN A 10 -58.54 -40.61 25.54
CA GLN A 10 -57.74 -40.66 24.30
C GLN A 10 -57.65 -42.12 23.77
N PRO A 11 -57.39 -42.31 22.46
CA PRO A 11 -56.05 -42.79 22.09
C PRO A 11 -55.50 -42.37 20.69
N THR A 12 -54.16 -42.21 20.67
CA THR A 12 -53.14 -42.66 19.68
C THR A 12 -53.09 -42.22 18.21
N GLU A 13 -51.83 -41.87 17.88
CA GLU A 13 -51.12 -41.47 16.66
C GLU A 13 -51.20 -42.35 15.39
N ASN A 14 -50.74 -41.70 14.30
CA ASN A 14 -50.31 -42.20 12.99
C ASN A 14 -51.36 -42.41 11.89
N GLU A 15 -51.77 -41.32 11.22
CA GLU A 15 -51.88 -41.24 9.75
C GLU A 15 -52.22 -39.82 9.27
N SER A 16 -51.24 -38.89 9.25
CA SER A 16 -51.46 -37.52 8.75
C SER A 16 -50.26 -36.95 7.97
N LEU A 17 -49.74 -37.72 7.01
CA LEU A 17 -48.75 -37.24 6.05
C LEU A 17 -49.14 -37.65 4.62
N LYS A 18 -50.23 -37.09 4.07
CA LYS A 18 -50.52 -37.24 2.62
C LYS A 18 -51.43 -36.20 1.96
N ARG A 19 -51.80 -35.09 2.63
CA ARG A 19 -52.76 -34.12 2.03
C ARG A 19 -52.30 -32.67 1.81
N SER A 20 -51.06 -32.27 2.08
CA SER A 20 -50.62 -30.88 1.82
C SER A 20 -49.79 -30.66 0.53
N ARG A 21 -49.43 -31.70 -0.22
CA ARG A 21 -48.55 -31.58 -1.41
C ARG A 21 -49.19 -31.02 -2.70
N LYS A 22 -50.38 -30.42 -2.65
CA LYS A 22 -51.12 -30.00 -3.87
C LYS A 22 -51.50 -28.51 -3.96
N LYS A 23 -50.97 -27.64 -3.10
CA LYS A 23 -51.34 -26.21 -3.09
C LYS A 23 -50.17 -25.20 -3.08
N GLN A 24 -49.01 -25.57 -3.64
CA GLN A 24 -47.88 -24.64 -3.81
C GLN A 24 -47.18 -24.85 -5.17
N LYS A 25 -47.97 -25.11 -6.22
CA LYS A 25 -47.50 -25.29 -7.59
C LYS A 25 -48.33 -24.40 -8.52
N LYS A 26 -48.24 -23.08 -8.35
CA LYS A 26 -48.67 -22.04 -9.30
C LYS A 26 -48.40 -20.67 -8.67
N GLU A 27 -47.16 -20.23 -8.73
CA GLU A 27 -46.69 -18.83 -8.68
C GLU A 27 -45.17 -18.88 -8.52
N ASP A 28 -44.47 -19.12 -9.63
CA ASP A 28 -43.05 -18.76 -9.86
C ASP A 28 -42.61 -19.33 -11.23
N ALA A 29 -43.40 -19.05 -12.27
CA ALA A 29 -43.07 -19.48 -13.62
C ALA A 29 -42.18 -18.48 -14.39
N TRP A 30 -41.82 -17.34 -13.80
CA TRP A 30 -41.06 -16.28 -14.47
C TRP A 30 -39.95 -15.72 -13.56
N LYS A 31 -38.84 -16.44 -13.44
CA LYS A 31 -37.50 -15.88 -13.21
C LYS A 31 -36.51 -16.65 -14.08
N PRO A 32 -35.73 -15.99 -14.96
CA PRO A 32 -34.62 -16.66 -15.62
C PRO A 32 -33.59 -17.05 -14.55
N ASP A 33 -33.08 -18.29 -14.62
CA ASP A 33 -31.95 -18.74 -13.80
C ASP A 33 -30.77 -17.80 -14.00
N GLY A 34 -30.56 -16.89 -13.03
CA GLY A 34 -29.32 -16.15 -12.90
C GLY A 34 -28.20 -17.08 -12.43
N PRO A 35 -26.92 -16.72 -12.66
CA PRO A 35 -25.80 -17.52 -12.15
C PRO A 35 -25.91 -17.61 -10.62
N LYS A 36 -26.02 -18.84 -10.10
CA LYS A 36 -26.06 -19.11 -8.66
C LYS A 36 -24.73 -18.70 -8.04
N ASP A 37 -24.80 -18.14 -6.83
CA ASP A 37 -23.63 -17.70 -6.06
C ASP A 37 -22.63 -18.88 -5.91
N PRO A 38 -21.37 -18.73 -6.38
CA PRO A 38 -20.36 -19.77 -6.34
C PRO A 38 -20.13 -20.37 -4.94
N PHE A 39 -20.30 -19.56 -3.89
CA PHE A 39 -20.12 -20.00 -2.50
C PHE A 39 -21.28 -20.90 -2.04
N SER A 40 -22.52 -20.54 -2.41
CA SER A 40 -23.70 -21.39 -2.16
C SER A 40 -23.61 -22.76 -2.85
N MET A 41 -22.96 -22.81 -4.02
CA MET A 41 -22.71 -24.07 -4.74
C MET A 41 -21.61 -24.90 -4.07
N LEU A 42 -20.56 -24.26 -3.52
CA LEU A 42 -19.51 -24.93 -2.77
C LEU A 42 -20.05 -25.55 -1.48
N ASP A 43 -20.89 -24.82 -0.74
CA ASP A 43 -21.52 -25.27 0.52
C ASP A 43 -22.52 -26.43 0.30
N SER A 44 -23.03 -26.58 -0.93
CA SER A 44 -23.92 -27.68 -1.31
C SER A 44 -23.21 -29.00 -1.66
N LEU A 45 -21.86 -28.99 -1.74
CA LEU A 45 -21.07 -30.18 -2.05
C LEU A 45 -20.80 -31.03 -0.79
N PRO A 46 -20.58 -32.35 -0.95
CA PRO A 46 -20.12 -33.20 0.15
C PRO A 46 -18.80 -32.68 0.74
N GLU A 47 -18.64 -32.77 2.06
CA GLU A 47 -17.51 -32.23 2.83
C GLU A 47 -16.13 -32.71 2.30
N SER A 48 -16.04 -33.94 1.80
CA SER A 48 -14.84 -34.46 1.16
C SER A 48 -14.46 -33.72 -0.13
N LYS A 49 -15.45 -33.37 -0.95
CA LYS A 49 -15.24 -32.58 -2.18
C LYS A 49 -14.96 -31.12 -1.89
N GLN A 50 -15.58 -30.55 -0.84
CA GLN A 50 -15.24 -29.20 -0.37
C GLN A 50 -13.78 -29.14 0.09
N GLN A 51 -13.33 -30.13 0.86
CA GLN A 51 -11.94 -30.23 1.30
C GLN A 51 -10.98 -30.47 0.13
N GLU A 52 -11.34 -31.26 -0.87
CA GLU A 52 -10.54 -31.44 -2.08
C GLU A 52 -10.44 -30.16 -2.91
N ILE A 53 -11.54 -29.41 -3.05
CA ILE A 53 -11.56 -28.12 -3.77
C ILE A 53 -10.77 -27.06 -2.99
N GLN A 54 -10.91 -27.00 -1.66
CA GLN A 54 -10.10 -26.12 -0.82
C GLN A 54 -8.61 -26.48 -0.87
N LYS A 55 -8.27 -27.77 -0.83
CA LYS A 55 -6.90 -28.26 -1.03
C LYS A 55 -6.37 -27.94 -2.43
N ALA A 56 -7.19 -28.09 -3.46
CA ALA A 56 -6.82 -27.75 -4.83
C ALA A 56 -6.62 -26.24 -5.00
N LEU A 57 -7.51 -25.40 -4.47
CA LEU A 57 -7.36 -23.94 -4.44
C LEU A 57 -6.09 -23.52 -3.69
N HIS A 58 -5.80 -24.19 -2.56
CA HIS A 58 -4.56 -23.98 -1.83
C HIS A 58 -3.33 -24.43 -2.65
N LEU A 59 -3.40 -25.55 -3.37
CA LEU A 59 -2.35 -26.06 -4.26
C LEU A 59 -2.14 -25.17 -5.50
N PHE A 60 -3.19 -24.55 -6.04
CA PHE A 60 -3.08 -23.56 -7.12
C PHE A 60 -2.55 -22.21 -6.63
N SER A 61 -2.71 -21.89 -5.34
CA SER A 61 -2.10 -20.73 -4.68
C SER A 61 -0.60 -20.91 -4.39
N LEU A 62 -0.10 -22.16 -4.38
CA LEU A 62 1.30 -22.52 -4.12
C LEU A 62 2.21 -22.41 -5.36
N GLY A 63 2.12 -21.31 -6.11
CA GLY A 63 3.30 -20.87 -6.87
C GLY A 63 4.48 -20.65 -5.91
N PRO A 64 5.75 -20.67 -6.36
CA PRO A 64 6.87 -20.27 -5.51
C PRO A 64 6.66 -18.82 -5.09
N THR A 65 6.07 -18.63 -3.90
CA THR A 65 5.78 -17.31 -3.35
C THR A 65 7.09 -16.73 -2.85
N LEU A 66 7.35 -15.49 -3.26
CA LEU A 66 8.51 -14.75 -2.76
C LEU A 66 8.34 -14.56 -1.24
N PRO A 67 9.43 -14.63 -0.45
CA PRO A 67 9.34 -14.54 1.00
C PRO A 67 8.66 -13.26 1.48
N LYS A 68 7.60 -13.42 2.28
CA LYS A 68 6.92 -12.30 2.97
C LYS A 68 7.30 -12.20 4.45
N THR A 69 8.01 -13.21 4.98
CA THR A 69 8.47 -13.23 6.37
C THR A 69 9.96 -13.53 6.45
N LEU A 70 10.61 -13.08 7.52
CA LEU A 70 12.03 -13.38 7.79
C LEU A 70 12.31 -14.89 7.86
N GLN A 71 11.36 -15.69 8.37
CA GLN A 71 11.49 -17.14 8.43
C GLN A 71 11.49 -17.79 7.04
N GLN A 72 10.63 -17.30 6.14
CA GLN A 72 10.64 -17.75 4.73
C GLN A 72 11.92 -17.30 4.02
N ALA A 73 12.37 -16.07 4.30
CA ALA A 73 13.56 -15.49 3.67
C ALA A 73 14.82 -16.29 3.98
N LYS A 74 15.01 -16.71 5.24
CA LYS A 74 16.15 -17.56 5.65
C LYS A 74 16.23 -18.91 4.92
N LYS A 75 15.11 -19.40 4.38
CA LYS A 75 15.05 -20.67 3.64
C LYS A 75 15.10 -20.48 2.12
N HIS A 76 15.12 -19.23 1.65
CA HIS A 76 15.05 -18.90 0.23
C HIS A 76 16.45 -18.60 -0.33
N THR A 77 16.71 -19.06 -1.56
CA THR A 77 17.98 -18.80 -2.26
C THR A 77 17.84 -17.59 -3.17
N TYR A 78 18.64 -16.54 -2.94
CA TYR A 78 18.53 -15.26 -3.65
C TYR A 78 19.65 -15.07 -4.68
N ARG A 79 19.63 -15.89 -5.74
CA ARG A 79 20.71 -15.91 -6.77
C ARG A 79 21.10 -14.54 -7.34
N PHE A 80 20.14 -13.62 -7.48
CA PHE A 80 20.43 -12.27 -7.95
C PHE A 80 21.11 -11.44 -6.84
N TRP A 81 20.47 -11.33 -5.68
CA TRP A 81 20.92 -10.50 -4.56
C TRP A 81 22.25 -10.96 -3.96
N GLU A 82 22.58 -12.25 -4.03
CA GLU A 82 23.90 -12.79 -3.65
C GLU A 82 25.07 -12.16 -4.42
N THR A 83 24.80 -11.57 -5.59
CA THR A 83 25.80 -10.89 -6.43
C THR A 83 25.75 -9.36 -6.32
N GLN A 84 24.86 -8.82 -5.50
CA GLN A 84 24.65 -7.37 -5.36
C GLN A 84 25.37 -6.85 -4.11
N PRO A 85 25.76 -5.55 -4.08
CA PRO A 85 26.38 -4.92 -2.92
C PRO A 85 25.32 -4.60 -1.86
N VAL A 86 24.82 -5.65 -1.20
CA VAL A 86 23.85 -5.55 -0.09
C VAL A 86 24.27 -6.49 1.04
N PRO A 87 23.95 -6.19 2.32
CA PRO A 87 24.25 -7.09 3.42
C PRO A 87 23.51 -8.43 3.27
N ARG A 88 24.16 -9.54 3.62
CA ARG A 88 23.53 -10.87 3.54
C ARG A 88 22.69 -11.14 4.78
N LEU A 89 21.71 -12.04 4.63
CA LEU A 89 20.83 -12.41 5.73
C LEU A 89 21.66 -13.08 6.83
N GLY A 90 21.70 -12.45 8.01
CA GLY A 90 22.43 -12.94 9.18
C GLY A 90 23.79 -12.27 9.42
N ASP A 91 24.22 -11.36 8.54
CA ASP A 91 25.40 -10.54 8.80
C ASP A 91 25.16 -9.61 10.00
N SER A 92 26.12 -9.54 10.92
CA SER A 92 26.14 -8.55 12.00
C SER A 92 26.94 -7.34 11.55
N VAL A 93 26.24 -6.25 11.23
CA VAL A 93 26.86 -4.98 10.80
C VAL A 93 26.91 -4.03 11.99
N GLU A 94 28.12 -3.66 12.42
CA GLU A 94 28.35 -2.73 13.55
C GLU A 94 28.65 -1.30 13.11
N THR A 95 29.12 -1.12 11.87
CA THR A 95 29.51 0.17 11.29
C THR A 95 28.62 0.54 10.11
N HIS A 96 28.56 1.82 9.73
CA HIS A 96 27.88 2.25 8.51
C HIS A 96 28.85 2.78 7.45
N GLY A 97 28.52 2.55 6.18
CA GLY A 97 29.35 2.97 5.04
C GLY A 97 29.07 2.21 3.74
N PRO A 98 29.75 2.57 2.64
CA PRO A 98 29.62 1.86 1.37
C PRO A 98 30.15 0.43 1.46
N ILE A 99 29.50 -0.51 0.75
CA ILE A 99 29.94 -1.92 0.71
C ILE A 99 31.04 -2.11 -0.34
N VAL A 100 30.90 -1.42 -1.47
CA VAL A 100 31.90 -1.37 -2.53
C VAL A 100 32.40 0.07 -2.63
N GLU A 101 33.70 0.25 -2.39
CA GLU A 101 34.39 1.54 -2.54
C GLU A 101 34.95 1.71 -3.96
N GLY A 102 34.92 2.95 -4.46
CA GLY A 102 35.58 3.36 -5.70
C GLY A 102 34.67 3.55 -6.92
N GLU A 103 35.11 4.41 -7.84
CA GLU A 103 34.52 4.58 -9.18
C GLU A 103 34.86 3.35 -10.03
N ALA A 104 34.11 2.27 -9.86
CA ALA A 104 34.19 1.14 -10.78
C ALA A 104 33.91 1.66 -12.20
N SER A 105 34.75 1.28 -13.17
CA SER A 105 34.56 1.59 -14.59
C SER A 105 33.11 1.35 -15.00
N VAL A 106 32.33 2.43 -15.14
CA VAL A 106 30.89 2.33 -15.39
C VAL A 106 30.67 1.93 -16.84
N ARG A 107 29.87 0.89 -17.06
CA ARG A 107 29.51 0.42 -18.40
C ARG A 107 28.74 1.51 -19.16
N MET A 108 29.25 1.91 -20.33
CA MET A 108 28.62 2.93 -21.16
C MET A 108 27.42 2.41 -21.95
N GLU A 109 27.50 1.19 -22.46
CA GLU A 109 26.42 0.58 -23.26
C GLU A 109 25.32 -0.03 -22.39
N PRO A 110 24.05 0.03 -22.81
CA PRO A 110 22.95 -0.65 -22.12
C PRO A 110 23.19 -2.15 -21.92
N TYR A 111 22.55 -2.73 -20.92
CA TYR A 111 22.50 -4.19 -20.80
C TYR A 111 21.67 -4.81 -21.94
N SER A 112 22.10 -5.97 -22.43
CA SER A 112 21.40 -6.64 -23.53
C SER A 112 20.02 -7.16 -23.07
N LEU A 113 19.02 -6.94 -23.92
CA LEU A 113 17.70 -7.54 -23.79
C LEU A 113 17.54 -8.73 -24.75
N PRO A 114 16.63 -9.68 -24.49
CA PRO A 114 16.27 -10.69 -25.47
C PRO A 114 15.76 -10.06 -26.77
N GLN A 115 15.92 -10.77 -27.89
CA GLN A 115 15.43 -10.32 -29.19
C GLN A 115 13.93 -9.98 -29.14
N GLY A 116 13.55 -8.87 -29.77
CA GLY A 116 12.16 -8.38 -29.80
C GLY A 116 11.79 -7.46 -28.64
N PHE A 117 12.76 -7.10 -27.79
CA PHE A 117 12.61 -6.09 -26.75
C PHE A 117 13.66 -5.00 -26.89
N SER A 118 13.24 -3.76 -26.59
CA SER A 118 14.11 -2.59 -26.57
C SER A 118 13.93 -1.80 -25.28
N TRP A 119 15.02 -1.12 -24.87
CA TRP A 119 14.97 -0.14 -23.80
C TRP A 119 14.25 1.12 -24.29
N ASP A 120 13.49 1.72 -23.39
CA ASP A 120 12.91 3.04 -23.56
C ASP A 120 13.26 3.92 -22.36
N THR A 121 13.34 5.22 -22.60
CA THR A 121 13.50 6.23 -21.56
C THR A 121 12.23 7.06 -21.56
N LEU A 122 11.41 6.86 -20.53
CA LEU A 122 10.07 7.43 -20.51
C LEU A 122 10.12 8.91 -20.12
N ASP A 123 9.84 9.77 -21.08
CA ASP A 123 9.53 11.17 -20.82
C ASP A 123 8.09 11.30 -20.31
N LEU A 124 7.94 11.41 -19.00
CA LEU A 124 6.64 11.51 -18.33
C LEU A 124 6.01 12.90 -18.47
N SER A 125 6.73 13.89 -19.00
CA SER A 125 6.15 15.17 -19.40
C SER A 125 5.26 15.03 -20.65
N ASN A 126 5.37 13.90 -21.39
CA ASN A 126 4.46 13.55 -22.47
C ASN A 126 3.22 12.83 -21.91
N PRO A 127 1.99 13.40 -22.04
CA PRO A 127 0.78 12.80 -21.50
C PRO A 127 0.45 11.41 -22.05
N SER A 128 0.85 11.10 -23.29
CA SER A 128 0.64 9.78 -23.87
C SER A 128 1.51 8.71 -23.20
N VAL A 129 2.79 9.04 -22.95
CA VAL A 129 3.73 8.13 -22.29
C VAL A 129 3.32 7.92 -20.83
N LEU A 130 2.90 8.99 -20.14
CA LEU A 130 2.38 8.90 -18.78
C LEU A 130 1.14 7.99 -18.69
N LYS A 131 0.21 8.11 -19.66
CA LYS A 131 -0.97 7.23 -19.75
C LYS A 131 -0.62 5.77 -20.00
N GLU A 132 0.40 5.50 -20.82
CA GLU A 132 0.91 4.14 -21.03
C GLU A 132 1.48 3.55 -19.74
N LEU A 133 2.25 4.33 -18.98
CA LEU A 133 2.79 3.91 -17.69
C LEU A 133 1.67 3.65 -16.67
N CYS A 134 0.71 4.57 -16.57
CA CYS A 134 -0.48 4.43 -15.74
C CYS A 134 -1.21 3.11 -16.06
N THR A 135 -1.39 2.79 -17.34
CA THR A 135 -2.01 1.53 -17.78
C THR A 135 -1.19 0.31 -17.34
N LEU A 136 0.14 0.33 -17.56
CA LEU A 136 1.01 -0.77 -17.14
C LEU A 136 0.89 -1.03 -15.62
N LEU A 137 0.97 0.03 -14.81
CA LEU A 137 0.94 -0.07 -13.35
C LEU A 137 -0.43 -0.55 -12.85
N ASN A 138 -1.53 0.03 -13.32
CA ASN A 138 -2.89 -0.35 -12.90
C ASN A 138 -3.21 -1.82 -13.24
N GLU A 139 -2.69 -2.33 -14.35
CA GLU A 139 -2.93 -3.72 -14.76
C GLU A 139 -1.96 -4.73 -14.12
N ASN A 140 -0.77 -4.31 -13.70
CA ASN A 140 0.34 -5.23 -13.41
C ASN A 140 1.15 -4.94 -12.13
N TYR A 141 0.93 -3.86 -11.38
CA TYR A 141 1.84 -3.49 -10.28
C TYR A 141 1.68 -4.40 -9.04
N MET A 142 0.45 -4.64 -8.59
CA MET A 142 0.19 -5.47 -7.40
C MET A 142 -0.43 -6.82 -7.78
N GLU A 143 -0.21 -7.82 -6.92
CA GLU A 143 -0.70 -9.20 -7.11
C GLU A 143 -2.02 -9.48 -6.39
N GLU A 144 -2.50 -8.56 -5.55
CA GLU A 144 -3.71 -8.76 -4.74
C GLU A 144 -4.93 -9.00 -5.64
N ASP A 145 -5.77 -9.94 -5.18
CA ASP A 145 -6.86 -10.58 -5.92
C ASP A 145 -7.41 -9.73 -7.05
N ASP A 146 -7.02 -10.10 -8.28
CA ASP A 146 -7.42 -9.47 -9.53
C ASP A 146 -8.94 -9.40 -9.75
N ASN A 147 -9.74 -9.90 -8.80
CA ASN A 147 -11.17 -10.08 -8.90
C ASN A 147 -11.98 -9.12 -8.00
N THR A 148 -11.37 -8.44 -7.03
CA THR A 148 -12.12 -7.60 -6.05
C THR A 148 -11.73 -6.13 -6.10
N MET A 149 -10.44 -5.81 -5.91
CA MET A 149 -9.94 -4.44 -5.84
C MET A 149 -8.59 -4.31 -6.55
N ARG A 150 -8.38 -3.24 -7.31
CA ARG A 150 -7.09 -2.92 -7.94
C ARG A 150 -6.67 -1.50 -7.65
N PHE A 151 -5.37 -1.29 -7.45
CA PHE A 151 -4.83 0.07 -7.40
C PHE A 151 -5.17 0.85 -8.67
N GLU A 152 -5.50 2.11 -8.50
CA GLU A 152 -5.77 3.06 -9.56
C GLU A 152 -4.85 4.26 -9.40
N PHE A 153 -3.71 4.20 -10.07
CA PHE A 153 -2.79 5.32 -10.21
C PHE A 153 -3.37 6.34 -11.19
N SER A 154 -3.50 7.60 -10.76
CA SER A 154 -3.81 8.72 -11.64
C SER A 154 -2.53 9.27 -12.29
N SER A 155 -2.69 10.01 -13.40
CA SER A 155 -1.58 10.73 -14.02
C SER A 155 -0.95 11.73 -13.06
N ASP A 156 -1.77 12.49 -12.32
CA ASP A 156 -1.30 13.52 -11.39
C ASP A 156 -0.49 12.92 -10.24
N TYR A 157 -0.94 11.77 -9.70
CA TYR A 157 -0.20 11.05 -8.66
C TYR A 157 1.14 10.54 -9.18
N LEU A 158 1.17 9.94 -10.38
CA LEU A 158 2.42 9.45 -10.95
C LEU A 158 3.38 10.59 -11.28
N GLN A 159 2.88 11.71 -11.77
CA GLN A 159 3.68 12.91 -12.03
C GLN A 159 4.30 13.45 -10.73
N TRP A 160 3.48 13.61 -9.69
CA TRP A 160 3.94 13.99 -8.35
C TRP A 160 4.98 13.00 -7.80
N ALA A 161 4.73 11.70 -7.93
CA ALA A 161 5.57 10.66 -7.35
C ALA A 161 6.89 10.41 -8.11
N LEU A 162 6.96 10.73 -9.42
CA LEU A 162 8.08 10.42 -10.31
C LEU A 162 8.82 11.64 -10.87
N GLN A 163 8.30 12.87 -10.72
CA GLN A 163 8.97 14.09 -11.18
C GLN A 163 9.20 15.11 -10.04
N PRO A 164 9.92 14.74 -8.96
CA PRO A 164 10.36 15.71 -7.96
C PRO A 164 11.42 16.65 -8.50
N PRO A 165 11.76 17.74 -7.79
CA PRO A 165 12.87 18.60 -8.15
C PRO A 165 14.14 17.81 -8.51
N ASN A 166 14.83 18.24 -9.57
CA ASN A 166 16.07 17.62 -10.07
C ASN A 166 15.92 16.17 -10.60
N TRP A 167 14.70 15.69 -10.86
CA TRP A 167 14.49 14.40 -11.51
C TRP A 167 15.18 14.31 -12.87
N LEU A 168 15.55 13.09 -13.26
CA LEU A 168 16.30 12.83 -14.48
C LEU A 168 15.56 11.81 -15.34
N ALA A 169 15.20 12.18 -16.57
CA ALA A 169 14.44 11.32 -17.47
C ALA A 169 15.13 9.98 -17.74
N GLN A 170 16.46 9.95 -17.83
CA GLN A 170 17.22 8.71 -18.01
C GLN A 170 16.98 7.68 -16.89
N TRP A 171 16.55 8.10 -15.71
CA TRP A 171 16.24 7.20 -14.59
C TRP A 171 14.85 6.58 -14.67
N HIS A 172 14.01 6.97 -15.64
CA HIS A 172 12.73 6.33 -15.95
C HIS A 172 12.93 5.26 -17.02
N CYS A 173 13.30 4.06 -16.59
CA CYS A 173 13.68 2.97 -17.46
C CYS A 173 12.47 2.10 -17.82
N GLY A 174 12.12 2.05 -19.11
CA GLY A 174 11.07 1.20 -19.65
C GLY A 174 11.60 0.09 -20.54
N VAL A 175 10.82 -0.98 -20.68
CA VAL A 175 11.05 -2.04 -21.68
C VAL A 175 9.85 -2.12 -22.58
N ARG A 176 10.08 -2.06 -23.90
CA ARG A 176 9.05 -2.20 -24.93
C ARG A 176 9.23 -3.45 -25.75
N VAL A 177 8.13 -3.94 -26.29
CA VAL A 177 8.12 -4.98 -27.32
C VAL A 177 8.29 -4.30 -28.68
N ASP A 178 9.25 -4.77 -29.49
CA ASP A 178 9.62 -4.09 -30.74
C ASP A 178 8.49 -4.07 -31.77
N SER A 179 7.71 -5.15 -31.85
CA SER A 179 6.69 -5.38 -32.88
C SER A 179 5.46 -4.48 -32.75
N ASN A 180 5.07 -4.12 -31.53
CA ASN A 180 3.86 -3.34 -31.26
C ASN A 180 4.09 -2.13 -30.34
N LYS A 181 5.35 -1.88 -29.95
CA LYS A 181 5.77 -0.79 -29.05
C LYS A 181 5.11 -0.81 -27.67
N LYS A 182 4.47 -1.92 -27.26
CA LYS A 182 3.81 -2.03 -25.96
C LYS A 182 4.84 -1.97 -24.83
N LEU A 183 4.59 -1.10 -23.85
CA LEU A 183 5.34 -1.04 -22.60
C LEU A 183 5.04 -2.29 -21.73
N VAL A 184 6.08 -3.00 -21.32
CA VAL A 184 5.95 -4.28 -20.59
C VAL A 184 6.82 -4.39 -19.33
N GLY A 185 7.68 -3.42 -19.10
CA GLY A 185 8.47 -3.32 -17.87
C GLY A 185 8.80 -1.86 -17.57
N PHE A 186 8.89 -1.53 -16.29
CA PHE A 186 9.23 -0.19 -15.83
C PHE A 186 9.97 -0.25 -14.49
N ILE A 187 10.92 0.66 -14.29
CA ILE A 187 11.55 0.96 -13.01
C ILE A 187 12.03 2.41 -13.03
N ALA A 188 11.88 3.12 -11.91
CA ALA A 188 12.31 4.51 -11.78
C ALA A 188 13.30 4.70 -10.62
N ALA A 189 14.16 5.71 -10.76
CA ALA A 189 14.94 6.26 -9.66
C ALA A 189 14.75 7.78 -9.58
N LEU A 190 14.73 8.32 -8.36
CA LEU A 190 14.55 9.74 -8.06
C LEU A 190 15.72 10.23 -7.21
N PRO A 191 16.20 11.47 -7.37
CA PRO A 191 17.24 12.00 -6.50
C PRO A 191 16.70 12.11 -5.07
N VAL A 192 17.54 11.81 -4.08
CA VAL A 192 17.22 12.02 -2.67
C VAL A 192 18.51 12.25 -1.88
N ASP A 193 18.48 13.21 -0.96
CA ASP A 193 19.49 13.31 0.07
C ASP A 193 18.99 12.59 1.31
N VAL A 194 19.82 11.72 1.87
CA VAL A 194 19.45 10.90 3.03
C VAL A 194 20.51 11.08 4.10
N ARG A 195 20.06 11.30 5.33
CA ARG A 195 20.88 11.18 6.53
C ARG A 195 20.80 9.74 7.03
N ILE A 196 21.98 9.15 7.24
CA ILE A 196 22.17 7.83 7.83
C ILE A 196 23.10 8.01 9.02
N TYR A 197 22.53 7.98 10.23
CA TYR A 197 23.17 8.41 11.47
C TYR A 197 23.77 9.82 11.31
N GLU A 198 25.09 9.96 11.42
CA GLU A 198 25.82 11.22 11.24
C GLU A 198 26.24 11.50 9.78
N THR A 199 26.02 10.57 8.85
CA THR A 199 26.44 10.73 7.45
C THR A 199 25.30 11.24 6.59
N GLU A 200 25.54 12.33 5.86
CA GLU A 200 24.65 12.81 4.81
C GLU A 200 25.13 12.30 3.44
N LYS A 201 24.20 11.74 2.66
CA LYS A 201 24.54 11.11 1.38
C LYS A 201 23.49 11.39 0.32
N ARG A 202 23.94 11.96 -0.80
CA ARG A 202 23.16 11.98 -2.05
C ARG A 202 23.09 10.56 -2.60
N MET A 203 21.87 10.08 -2.82
CA MET A 203 21.59 8.79 -3.42
C MET A 203 20.34 8.86 -4.29
N VAL A 204 19.84 7.70 -4.74
CA VAL A 204 18.55 7.64 -5.44
C VAL A 204 17.51 6.82 -4.68
N GLN A 205 16.24 7.24 -4.73
CA GLN A 205 15.11 6.44 -4.28
C GLN A 205 14.52 5.65 -5.45
N VAL A 206 14.55 4.32 -5.37
CA VAL A 206 13.96 3.47 -6.41
C VAL A 206 12.45 3.32 -6.19
N LYS A 207 11.66 3.54 -7.25
CA LYS A 207 10.19 3.41 -7.20
C LYS A 207 9.62 2.63 -8.39
N PHE A 208 8.41 2.11 -8.19
CA PHE A 208 7.52 1.56 -9.23
C PHE A 208 8.12 0.48 -10.13
N LEU A 209 8.95 -0.41 -9.59
CA LEU A 209 9.38 -1.61 -10.29
C LEU A 209 8.16 -2.46 -10.69
N CYS A 210 7.89 -2.56 -11.98
CA CYS A 210 6.76 -3.28 -12.53
C CYS A 210 7.19 -4.13 -13.73
N VAL A 211 6.73 -5.38 -13.76
CA VAL A 211 6.86 -6.27 -14.91
C VAL A 211 5.48 -6.80 -15.26
N HIS A 212 5.11 -6.68 -16.53
CA HIS A 212 3.86 -7.18 -17.05
C HIS A 212 3.66 -8.66 -16.67
N LYS A 213 2.47 -9.02 -16.17
CA LYS A 213 2.17 -10.35 -15.58
C LYS A 213 2.65 -11.53 -16.42
N LYS A 214 2.41 -11.49 -17.73
CA LYS A 214 2.84 -12.52 -18.72
C LYS A 214 4.37 -12.72 -18.84
N LEU A 215 5.19 -11.79 -18.34
CA LEU A 215 6.65 -11.84 -18.40
C LEU A 215 7.29 -12.06 -17.03
N ARG A 216 6.49 -12.22 -15.97
CA ARG A 216 6.98 -12.59 -14.63
C ARG A 216 7.65 -13.96 -14.65
N LEU A 217 8.55 -14.20 -13.70
CA LEU A 217 9.39 -15.40 -13.59
C LEU A 217 10.37 -15.63 -14.76
N LYS A 218 10.47 -14.71 -15.72
CA LYS A 218 11.45 -14.74 -16.84
C LYS A 218 12.73 -13.93 -16.58
N ARG A 219 13.03 -13.63 -15.31
CA ARG A 219 14.22 -12.87 -14.87
C ARG A 219 14.35 -11.45 -15.45
N MET A 220 13.24 -10.82 -15.84
CA MET A 220 13.23 -9.44 -16.33
C MET A 220 13.61 -8.43 -15.23
N THR A 221 13.15 -8.65 -14.00
CA THR A 221 13.43 -7.78 -12.85
C THR A 221 14.94 -7.56 -12.59
N PRO A 222 15.79 -8.61 -12.49
CA PRO A 222 17.24 -8.44 -12.42
C PRO A 222 17.85 -7.56 -13.52
N VAL A 223 17.34 -7.66 -14.75
CA VAL A 223 17.85 -6.91 -15.90
C VAL A 223 17.46 -5.43 -15.80
N LEU A 224 16.22 -5.14 -15.40
CA LEU A 224 15.74 -3.79 -15.09
C LEU A 224 16.58 -3.12 -13.98
N ILE A 225 16.81 -3.83 -12.87
CA ILE A 225 17.61 -3.30 -11.74
C ILE A 225 19.04 -3.00 -12.19
N ARG A 226 19.66 -3.90 -12.97
CA ARG A 226 21.03 -3.70 -13.49
C ARG A 226 21.13 -2.51 -14.44
N GLU A 227 20.17 -2.34 -15.35
CA GLU A 227 20.15 -1.20 -16.26
C GLU A 227 19.91 0.11 -15.50
N LEU A 228 18.99 0.15 -14.54
CA LEU A 228 18.80 1.34 -13.70
C LEU A 228 20.07 1.68 -12.93
N THR A 229 20.70 0.69 -12.29
CA THR A 229 21.97 0.86 -11.56
C THR A 229 23.05 1.43 -12.48
N ARG A 230 23.17 0.93 -13.71
CA ARG A 230 24.11 1.46 -14.72
C ARG A 230 23.85 2.95 -15.02
N ARG A 231 22.59 3.32 -15.27
CA ARG A 231 22.20 4.71 -15.59
C ARG A 231 22.41 5.66 -14.41
N VAL A 232 22.23 5.19 -13.18
CA VAL A 232 22.49 5.95 -11.96
C VAL A 232 23.99 6.12 -11.73
N ASN A 233 24.77 5.04 -11.86
CA ASN A 233 26.24 5.09 -11.75
C ASN A 233 26.88 6.00 -12.80
N GLN A 234 26.32 6.10 -14.02
CA GLN A 234 26.79 7.03 -15.04
C GLN A 234 26.67 8.50 -14.64
N GLN A 235 25.82 8.82 -13.65
CA GLN A 235 25.68 10.16 -13.08
C GLN A 235 26.51 10.34 -11.80
N GLY A 236 27.41 9.39 -11.48
CA GLY A 236 28.28 9.46 -10.31
C GLY A 236 27.58 9.14 -8.97
N VAL A 237 26.36 8.59 -9.00
CA VAL A 237 25.64 8.15 -7.80
C VAL A 237 25.71 6.63 -7.70
N PHE A 238 26.05 6.09 -6.53
CA PHE A 238 26.32 4.66 -6.37
C PHE A 238 25.52 3.99 -5.25
N GLN A 239 24.67 4.75 -4.56
CA GLN A 239 23.81 4.28 -3.48
C GLN A 239 22.34 4.46 -3.88
N ALA A 240 21.48 3.64 -3.27
CA ALA A 240 20.04 3.82 -3.40
C ALA A 240 19.30 3.43 -2.13
N VAL A 241 18.11 4.01 -1.93
CA VAL A 241 17.14 3.59 -0.93
C VAL A 241 15.92 3.01 -1.65
N TYR A 242 15.37 1.92 -1.12
CA TYR A 242 14.16 1.32 -1.66
C TYR A 242 13.37 0.62 -0.58
N THR A 243 12.08 0.43 -0.84
CA THR A 243 11.18 -0.31 0.04
C THR A 243 10.53 -1.46 -0.71
N ALA A 244 10.21 -2.54 0.00
CA ALA A 244 9.48 -3.66 -0.56
C ALA A 244 8.58 -4.32 0.49
N ALA A 245 7.43 -4.83 0.05
CA ALA A 245 6.57 -5.69 0.89
C ALA A 245 7.11 -7.13 1.01
N LEU A 246 8.07 -7.50 0.15
CA LEU A 246 8.79 -8.76 0.21
C LEU A 246 10.04 -8.61 1.09
N VAL A 247 10.44 -9.70 1.71
CA VAL A 247 11.68 -9.77 2.47
C VAL A 247 12.83 -10.16 1.54
N LEU A 248 13.79 -9.26 1.38
CA LEU A 248 15.01 -9.40 0.59
C LEU A 248 16.23 -9.38 1.52
N PRO A 249 17.41 -9.88 1.12
CA PRO A 249 18.65 -9.71 1.88
C PRO A 249 19.13 -8.23 1.82
N THR A 250 19.27 -7.50 2.93
CA THR A 250 18.69 -7.71 4.26
C THR A 250 17.96 -6.43 4.66
N PRO A 251 16.73 -6.48 5.19
CA PRO A 251 16.00 -5.27 5.53
C PRO A 251 16.70 -4.55 6.69
N LEU A 252 16.88 -3.24 6.53
CA LEU A 252 17.42 -2.34 7.53
C LEU A 252 16.44 -2.12 8.68
N SER A 253 15.18 -1.90 8.32
CA SER A 253 14.06 -1.76 9.24
C SER A 253 12.81 -2.39 8.62
N SER A 254 11.89 -2.85 9.45
CA SER A 254 10.66 -3.51 9.05
C SER A 254 9.47 -2.91 9.78
N CYS A 255 8.64 -2.20 9.03
CA CYS A 255 7.53 -1.42 9.56
C CYS A 255 6.22 -2.11 9.18
N ARG A 256 5.25 -2.13 10.10
CA ARG A 256 3.93 -2.73 9.88
C ARG A 256 2.95 -1.68 9.45
N TYR A 257 2.08 -2.04 8.51
CA TYR A 257 0.92 -1.23 8.17
C TYR A 257 -0.13 -1.33 9.27
N TRP A 258 -0.74 -0.20 9.55
CA TRP A 258 -1.90 -0.03 10.39
C TRP A 258 -2.98 0.65 9.56
N HIS A 259 -4.23 0.34 9.85
CA HIS A 259 -5.35 0.92 9.15
C HIS A 259 -6.49 1.32 10.09
N ARG A 260 -7.13 2.44 9.78
CA ARG A 260 -8.28 2.97 10.50
C ARG A 260 -9.47 3.11 9.54
N PRO A 261 -10.54 2.33 9.73
CA PRO A 261 -11.74 2.46 8.92
C PRO A 261 -12.43 3.82 9.17
N LEU A 262 -12.67 4.60 8.12
CA LEU A 262 -13.41 5.87 8.19
C LEU A 262 -14.86 5.69 7.72
N ASN A 263 -15.07 4.83 6.72
CA ASN A 263 -16.37 4.47 6.16
C ASN A 263 -16.63 2.96 6.28
N LEU A 264 -16.98 2.52 7.49
CA LEU A 264 -17.22 1.10 7.76
C LEU A 264 -18.31 0.47 6.90
N ARG A 265 -19.35 1.24 6.56
CA ARG A 265 -20.46 0.73 5.75
C ARG A 265 -19.96 0.35 4.36
N LYS A 266 -19.27 1.27 3.67
CA LYS A 266 -18.71 1.02 2.33
C LYS A 266 -17.68 -0.12 2.38
N LEU A 267 -16.79 -0.13 3.37
CA LEU A 267 -15.78 -1.18 3.50
C LEU A 267 -16.38 -2.58 3.77
N MET A 268 -17.47 -2.68 4.55
CA MET A 268 -18.17 -3.96 4.77
C MET A 268 -18.92 -4.42 3.53
N GLU A 269 -19.59 -3.51 2.81
CA GLU A 269 -20.27 -3.81 1.54
C GLU A 269 -19.26 -4.31 0.49
N LEU A 270 -18.05 -3.74 0.47
CA LEU A 270 -16.93 -4.18 -0.36
C LEU A 270 -16.22 -5.44 0.14
N SER A 271 -16.65 -6.03 1.26
CA SER A 271 -16.03 -7.21 1.90
C SER A 271 -14.53 -7.04 2.15
N TYR A 272 -14.10 -5.86 2.61
CA TYR A 272 -12.68 -5.56 2.80
C TYR A 272 -12.02 -6.56 3.79
N PRO A 273 -10.94 -7.27 3.40
CA PRO A 273 -10.43 -8.46 4.11
C PRO A 273 -10.08 -8.27 5.59
N SER A 274 -9.71 -7.04 5.99
CA SER A 274 -9.23 -6.74 7.34
C SER A 274 -10.33 -6.40 8.36
N LEU A 275 -11.61 -6.36 7.94
CA LEU A 275 -12.74 -5.98 8.80
C LEU A 275 -13.48 -7.14 9.47
N LYS A 276 -12.76 -8.20 9.89
CA LYS A 276 -13.40 -9.29 10.66
C LYS A 276 -13.75 -8.82 12.07
N GLN A 277 -14.94 -8.28 12.23
CA GLN A 277 -15.43 -7.85 13.54
C GLN A 277 -16.44 -8.85 14.11
N ASN A 278 -16.22 -9.27 15.36
CA ASN A 278 -17.17 -10.05 16.16
C ASN A 278 -18.32 -9.17 16.70
N MET A 279 -18.78 -8.17 15.94
CA MET A 279 -19.83 -7.24 16.36
C MET A 279 -20.74 -6.82 15.20
N SER A 280 -21.96 -6.38 15.52
CA SER A 280 -22.89 -5.86 14.52
C SER A 280 -22.41 -4.53 13.91
N LEU A 281 -22.81 -4.24 12.66
CA LEU A 281 -22.46 -3.01 11.94
C LEU A 281 -22.80 -1.74 12.75
N GLN A 282 -23.96 -1.69 13.41
CA GLN A 282 -24.35 -0.52 14.22
C GLN A 282 -23.39 -0.28 15.39
N ARG A 283 -22.94 -1.35 16.05
CA ARG A 283 -21.96 -1.26 17.15
C ARG A 283 -20.58 -0.86 16.62
N ALA A 284 -20.20 -1.40 15.46
CA ALA A 284 -18.95 -1.06 14.78
C ALA A 284 -18.88 0.42 14.41
N VAL A 285 -19.94 0.96 13.81
CA VAL A 285 -20.06 2.37 13.43
C VAL A 285 -19.97 3.25 14.67
N LYS A 286 -20.70 2.92 15.74
CA LYS A 286 -20.64 3.67 17.00
C LYS A 286 -19.25 3.63 17.62
N PHE A 287 -18.58 2.48 17.61
CA PHE A 287 -17.24 2.31 18.17
C PHE A 287 -16.18 3.12 17.40
N ASN A 288 -16.32 3.22 16.08
CA ASN A 288 -15.37 3.90 15.20
C ASN A 288 -15.74 5.36 14.88
N ARG A 289 -16.82 5.89 15.47
CA ARG A 289 -17.27 7.27 15.24
C ARG A 289 -16.17 8.26 15.65
N LEU A 290 -15.96 9.26 14.79
CA LEU A 290 -15.10 10.41 15.02
C LEU A 290 -15.96 11.63 15.43
N PRO A 291 -15.35 12.68 16.02
CA PRO A 291 -16.00 13.97 16.20
C PRO A 291 -16.52 14.55 14.87
N ASP A 292 -17.54 15.41 14.94
CA ASP A 292 -18.13 16.02 13.75
C ASP A 292 -17.31 17.24 13.25
N VAL A 293 -16.45 17.83 14.10
CA VAL A 293 -15.57 18.96 13.80
C VAL A 293 -14.21 18.78 14.47
N THR A 294 -13.18 19.38 13.89
CA THR A 294 -11.84 19.41 14.48
C THR A 294 -11.79 20.28 15.73
N LYS A 295 -10.87 19.98 16.65
CA LYS A 295 -10.75 20.65 17.96
C LYS A 295 -9.52 21.56 18.07
N THR A 296 -8.47 21.25 17.34
CA THR A 296 -7.17 21.94 17.41
C THR A 296 -7.31 23.37 16.86
N PRO A 297 -7.13 24.41 17.71
CA PRO A 297 -7.19 25.80 17.26
C PRO A 297 -6.10 26.09 16.23
N GLY A 298 -6.39 26.91 15.23
CA GLY A 298 -5.41 27.29 14.21
C GLY A 298 -5.11 26.20 13.17
N LEU A 299 -5.73 25.01 13.26
CA LEU A 299 -5.61 23.97 12.25
C LEU A 299 -6.24 24.42 10.92
N ARG A 300 -5.43 24.46 9.87
CA ARG A 300 -5.84 24.84 8.52
C ARG A 300 -5.02 24.14 7.46
N ARG A 301 -5.49 24.20 6.21
CA ARG A 301 -4.74 23.68 5.06
C ARG A 301 -3.46 24.49 4.85
N MET A 302 -2.37 23.80 4.48
CA MET A 302 -1.08 24.42 4.15
C MET A 302 -1.20 25.31 2.91
N THR A 303 -0.53 26.47 2.92
CA THR A 303 -0.37 27.37 1.77
C THR A 303 1.11 27.49 1.37
N GLU A 304 1.39 28.17 0.26
CA GLU A 304 2.77 28.43 -0.20
C GLU A 304 3.58 29.24 0.82
N GLU A 305 2.93 30.18 1.53
CA GLU A 305 3.57 31.02 2.55
C GLU A 305 4.09 30.20 3.75
N ASP A 306 3.49 29.04 4.00
CA ASP A 306 3.88 28.15 5.10
C ASP A 306 5.12 27.32 4.80
N ALA A 307 5.54 27.21 3.53
CA ALA A 307 6.54 26.24 3.08
C ALA A 307 7.86 26.33 3.86
N ALA A 308 8.35 27.55 4.14
CA ALA A 308 9.56 27.77 4.91
C ALA A 308 9.42 27.36 6.39
N GLY A 309 8.26 27.62 6.99
CA GLY A 309 7.95 27.22 8.36
C GLY A 309 7.82 25.70 8.50
N VAL A 310 7.09 25.08 7.57
CA VAL A 310 6.95 23.61 7.49
C VAL A 310 8.29 22.93 7.27
N HIS A 311 9.14 23.47 6.38
CA HIS A 311 10.49 22.96 6.15
C HIS A 311 11.30 22.95 7.45
N SER A 312 11.31 24.06 8.19
CA SER A 312 12.05 24.18 9.46
C SER A 312 11.52 23.21 10.52
N LEU A 313 10.20 23.13 10.67
CA LEU A 313 9.52 22.25 11.62
C LEU A 313 9.78 20.78 11.32
N LEU A 314 9.63 20.38 10.05
CA LEU A 314 9.84 19.01 9.61
C LEU A 314 11.31 18.60 9.74
N GLN A 315 12.25 19.45 9.35
CA GLN A 315 13.69 19.17 9.49
C GLN A 315 14.06 18.93 10.95
N ALA A 316 13.61 19.80 11.87
CA ALA A 316 13.85 19.65 13.30
C ALA A 316 13.30 18.32 13.87
N ASN A 317 12.19 17.82 13.30
CA ASN A 317 11.66 16.52 13.67
C ASN A 317 12.46 15.36 13.06
N LEU A 318 12.81 15.47 11.77
CA LEU A 318 13.56 14.45 11.04
C LEU A 318 14.99 14.23 11.59
N ASP A 319 15.56 15.25 12.23
CA ASP A 319 16.87 15.19 12.90
C ASP A 319 16.92 14.21 14.09
N LYS A 320 15.76 13.80 14.62
CA LYS A 320 15.67 12.84 15.74
C LYS A 320 15.91 11.38 15.31
N PHE A 321 15.86 11.11 14.00
CA PHE A 321 15.90 9.77 13.43
C PHE A 321 17.26 9.50 12.78
N HIS A 322 17.75 8.26 12.91
CA HIS A 322 18.95 7.73 12.29
C HIS A 322 18.82 7.54 10.79
N LEU A 323 17.60 7.40 10.24
CA LEU A 323 17.37 7.36 8.80
C LEU A 323 16.26 8.33 8.41
N SER A 324 16.64 9.44 7.79
CA SER A 324 15.69 10.46 7.37
C SER A 324 16.09 11.10 6.04
N PRO A 325 15.12 11.57 5.24
CA PRO A 325 15.42 12.41 4.09
C PRO A 325 15.87 13.79 4.56
N ILE A 326 16.78 14.39 3.80
CA ILE A 326 17.12 15.81 3.90
C ILE A 326 16.38 16.48 2.76
N LEU A 327 15.46 17.38 3.09
CA LEU A 327 14.59 18.02 2.10
C LEU A 327 15.04 19.45 1.89
N SER A 328 15.17 19.86 0.63
CA SER A 328 15.24 21.28 0.28
C SER A 328 13.85 21.93 0.36
N LEU A 329 13.81 23.26 0.40
CA LEU A 329 12.54 24.00 0.36
C LEU A 329 11.70 23.64 -0.88
N GLN A 330 12.35 23.49 -2.05
CA GLN A 330 11.67 23.11 -3.29
C GLN A 330 11.07 21.70 -3.20
N GLU A 331 11.73 20.78 -2.50
CA GLU A 331 11.20 19.43 -2.26
C GLU A 331 10.04 19.47 -1.27
N VAL A 332 10.12 20.30 -0.22
CA VAL A 332 8.99 20.52 0.71
C VAL A 332 7.77 21.04 -0.04
N GLU A 333 7.94 22.04 -0.90
CA GLU A 333 6.87 22.56 -1.76
C GLU A 333 6.30 21.47 -2.66
N HIS A 334 7.16 20.70 -3.35
CA HIS A 334 6.71 19.65 -4.26
C HIS A 334 5.95 18.53 -3.53
N TRP A 335 6.47 18.07 -2.39
CA TRP A 335 5.93 16.92 -1.68
C TRP A 335 4.73 17.26 -0.80
N LEU A 336 4.66 18.47 -0.24
CA LEU A 336 3.70 18.82 0.82
C LEU A 336 2.67 19.88 0.43
N LEU A 337 2.88 20.70 -0.61
CA LEU A 337 1.83 21.63 -1.01
C LEU A 337 0.59 20.83 -1.48
N PRO A 338 -0.60 21.13 -0.94
CA PRO A 338 -1.78 20.33 -1.21
C PRO A 338 -2.13 20.30 -2.70
N ARG A 339 -2.37 19.10 -3.23
CA ARG A 339 -2.81 18.85 -4.61
C ARG A 339 -4.02 17.93 -4.55
N GLU A 340 -5.12 18.38 -5.17
CA GLU A 340 -6.37 17.66 -5.16
C GLU A 340 -6.19 16.20 -5.59
N ASN A 341 -6.74 15.26 -4.81
CA ASN A 341 -6.64 13.81 -5.06
C ASN A 341 -5.21 13.23 -5.12
N VAL A 342 -4.20 13.96 -4.63
CA VAL A 342 -2.80 13.49 -4.58
C VAL A 342 -2.24 13.59 -3.17
N ILE A 343 -2.18 14.79 -2.59
CA ILE A 343 -1.62 15.03 -1.25
C ILE A 343 -2.42 16.11 -0.55
N ASP A 344 -2.73 15.88 0.72
CA ASP A 344 -3.32 16.86 1.61
C ASP A 344 -2.37 17.10 2.78
N THR A 345 -2.11 18.38 3.06
CA THR A 345 -1.26 18.83 4.16
C THR A 345 -1.97 19.92 4.94
N TYR A 346 -1.93 19.79 6.25
CA TYR A 346 -2.51 20.71 7.21
C TYR A 346 -1.43 21.17 8.19
N VAL A 347 -1.55 22.41 8.64
CA VAL A 347 -0.66 23.06 9.59
C VAL A 347 -1.47 23.63 10.74
N VAL A 348 -0.85 23.74 11.90
CA VAL A 348 -1.41 24.44 13.05
C VAL A 348 -0.63 25.73 13.24
N GLN A 349 -1.34 26.85 13.21
CA GLN A 349 -0.79 28.16 13.48
C GLN A 349 -1.15 28.60 14.90
N GLY A 350 -0.14 28.85 15.72
CA GLY A 350 -0.31 29.39 17.06
C GLY A 350 -0.80 30.85 17.06
N ASP A 351 -1.22 31.34 18.22
CA ASP A 351 -1.75 32.71 18.38
C ASP A 351 -0.73 33.81 18.02
N ASP A 352 0.57 33.50 18.11
CA ASP A 352 1.68 34.39 17.74
C ASP A 352 2.00 34.35 16.24
N GLY A 353 1.27 33.54 15.46
CA GLY A 353 1.45 33.34 14.03
C GLY A 353 2.50 32.30 13.67
N THR A 354 3.18 31.67 14.64
CA THR A 354 4.18 30.63 14.37
C THR A 354 3.51 29.29 14.05
N LEU A 355 4.16 28.48 13.21
CA LEU A 355 3.69 27.12 12.93
C LEU A 355 4.21 26.16 13.99
N THR A 356 3.29 25.49 14.68
CA THR A 356 3.61 24.57 15.76
C THR A 356 3.61 23.11 15.30
N ASP A 357 2.64 22.76 14.45
CA ASP A 357 2.37 21.37 14.10
C ASP A 357 2.06 21.25 12.59
N MET A 358 2.34 20.08 12.02
CA MET A 358 2.01 19.75 10.64
C MET A 358 1.62 18.28 10.49
N VAL A 359 0.72 18.00 9.54
CA VAL A 359 0.34 16.63 9.16
C VAL A 359 0.09 16.56 7.67
N SER A 360 0.58 15.52 7.01
CA SER A 360 0.37 15.28 5.59
C SER A 360 0.01 13.83 5.30
N PHE A 361 -0.90 13.62 4.36
CA PHE A 361 -1.28 12.29 3.88
C PHE A 361 -1.61 12.31 2.39
N TYR A 362 -1.22 11.25 1.68
CA TYR A 362 -1.44 11.14 0.24
C TYR A 362 -2.60 10.21 -0.09
N SER A 363 -3.24 10.49 -1.22
CA SER A 363 -4.38 9.76 -1.73
C SER A 363 -3.95 8.52 -2.51
N VAL A 364 -4.59 7.40 -2.22
CA VAL A 364 -4.51 6.17 -3.02
C VAL A 364 -5.93 5.70 -3.32
N SER A 365 -6.24 5.59 -4.60
CA SER A 365 -7.53 5.07 -5.06
C SER A 365 -7.41 3.60 -5.44
N TYR A 366 -8.47 2.86 -5.16
CA TYR A 366 -8.66 1.51 -5.64
C TYR A 366 -9.94 1.45 -6.45
N ARG A 367 -9.91 0.73 -7.58
CA ARG A 367 -11.07 0.41 -8.38
C ARG A 367 -11.71 -0.88 -7.89
N ALA A 368 -12.99 -0.81 -7.53
CA ALA A 368 -13.79 -1.98 -7.21
C ALA A 368 -14.20 -2.70 -8.50
N LEU A 369 -13.89 -3.99 -8.58
CA LEU A 369 -14.21 -4.81 -9.74
C LEU A 369 -15.52 -5.58 -9.49
N ASN A 370 -16.42 -5.54 -10.47
CA ASN A 370 -17.66 -6.31 -10.48
C ASN A 370 -18.59 -6.09 -9.26
N HIS A 371 -18.51 -4.94 -8.61
CA HIS A 371 -19.36 -4.60 -7.48
C HIS A 371 -20.58 -3.76 -7.95
N PRO A 372 -21.82 -4.07 -7.52
CA PRO A 372 -23.03 -3.47 -8.10
C PRO A 372 -23.30 -2.02 -7.67
N VAL A 373 -22.69 -1.56 -6.57
CA VAL A 373 -22.96 -0.24 -5.96
C VAL A 373 -21.70 0.64 -5.98
N HIS A 374 -20.65 0.21 -5.29
CA HIS A 374 -19.37 0.92 -5.23
C HIS A 374 -18.48 0.68 -6.45
N THR A 375 -17.92 1.75 -7.00
CA THR A 375 -16.97 1.73 -8.12
C THR A 375 -15.51 1.81 -7.69
N ASP A 376 -15.28 2.37 -6.50
CA ASP A 376 -13.96 2.71 -5.99
C ASP A 376 -13.89 2.58 -4.47
N LEU A 377 -12.68 2.68 -3.95
CA LEU A 377 -12.36 2.88 -2.53
C LEU A 377 -11.24 3.91 -2.45
N ARG A 378 -11.43 4.97 -1.65
CA ARG A 378 -10.40 6.00 -1.44
C ARG A 378 -9.69 5.76 -0.11
N ALA A 379 -8.37 5.66 -0.16
CA ALA A 379 -7.52 5.49 1.00
C ALA A 379 -6.60 6.70 1.18
N ALA A 380 -6.48 7.18 2.41
CA ALA A 380 -5.46 8.13 2.80
C ALA A 380 -4.27 7.38 3.39
N HIS A 381 -3.05 7.78 3.06
CA HIS A 381 -1.82 7.21 3.61
C HIS A 381 -1.01 8.32 4.28
N LEU A 382 -0.78 8.18 5.58
CA LEU A 382 0.06 9.12 6.34
C LEU A 382 1.45 9.22 5.73
N LEU A 383 1.89 10.44 5.46
CA LEU A 383 3.22 10.76 4.96
C LEU A 383 4.11 11.29 6.10
N TYR A 384 3.75 12.44 6.68
CA TYR A 384 4.44 13.01 7.84
C TYR A 384 3.46 13.50 8.89
N VAL A 385 3.86 13.44 10.14
CA VAL A 385 3.24 14.15 11.26
C VAL A 385 4.35 14.72 12.13
N THR A 386 4.22 15.97 12.53
CA THR A 386 5.16 16.63 13.44
C THR A 386 4.37 17.52 14.36
N SER A 387 4.57 17.36 15.65
CA SER A 387 3.86 18.10 16.68
C SER A 387 4.85 18.65 17.69
N THR A 388 4.72 19.94 18.04
CA THR A 388 5.52 20.60 19.09
C THR A 388 4.66 21.18 20.20
N ALA A 389 3.40 21.52 19.92
CA ALA A 389 2.48 22.08 20.90
C ALA A 389 1.29 21.17 21.18
N THR A 390 0.74 20.54 20.14
CA THR A 390 -0.47 19.72 20.25
C THR A 390 -0.12 18.29 20.67
N ASP A 391 -0.99 17.63 21.46
CA ASP A 391 -0.83 16.20 21.72
C ASP A 391 -0.95 15.41 20.39
N PRO A 392 -0.02 14.50 20.06
CA PRO A 392 -0.06 13.76 18.80
C PRO A 392 -1.36 12.96 18.58
N VAL A 393 -2.01 12.51 19.65
CA VAL A 393 -3.31 11.81 19.57
C VAL A 393 -4.41 12.76 19.14
N ASP A 394 -4.45 13.97 19.70
CA ASP A 394 -5.45 14.99 19.36
C ASP A 394 -5.28 15.48 17.91
N LEU A 395 -4.04 15.79 17.50
CA LEU A 395 -3.73 16.22 16.13
C LEU A 395 -4.11 15.14 15.11
N MET A 396 -3.81 13.87 15.41
CA MET A 396 -4.17 12.76 14.54
C MET A 396 -5.68 12.43 14.57
N GLU A 397 -6.39 12.65 15.68
CA GLU A 397 -7.86 12.54 15.71
C GLU A 397 -8.49 13.55 14.73
N ASP A 398 -8.04 14.80 14.79
CA ASP A 398 -8.50 15.86 13.88
C ASP A 398 -8.12 15.56 12.42
N THR A 399 -6.96 14.96 12.18
CA THR A 399 -6.55 14.50 10.85
C THR A 399 -7.50 13.44 10.30
N LEU A 400 -7.95 12.50 11.13
CA LEU A 400 -8.94 11.49 10.72
C LEU A 400 -10.30 12.12 10.44
N VAL A 401 -10.71 13.15 11.19
CA VAL A 401 -11.93 13.93 10.91
C VAL A 401 -11.81 14.59 9.54
N LEU A 402 -10.70 15.29 9.26
CA LEU A 402 -10.44 15.93 7.96
C LEU A 402 -10.48 14.92 6.82
N ALA A 403 -9.80 13.77 6.96
CA ALA A 403 -9.83 12.73 5.95
C ALA A 403 -11.24 12.15 5.74
N GLN A 404 -12.04 12.01 6.81
CA GLN A 404 -13.43 11.58 6.67
C GLN A 404 -14.27 12.62 5.91
N THR A 405 -14.09 13.91 6.20
CA THR A 405 -14.78 15.01 5.51
C THR A 405 -14.41 15.09 4.03
N GLU A 406 -13.15 14.85 3.69
CA GLU A 406 -12.65 14.77 2.31
C GLU A 406 -13.10 13.48 1.58
N GLY A 407 -13.85 12.60 2.25
CA GLY A 407 -14.47 11.42 1.65
C GLY A 407 -13.52 10.23 1.49
N PHE A 408 -12.50 10.11 2.34
CA PHE A 408 -11.70 8.90 2.43
C PHE A 408 -12.45 7.80 3.20
N ASP A 409 -12.30 6.56 2.73
CA ASP A 409 -12.98 5.40 3.31
C ASP A 409 -12.14 4.70 4.38
N ILE A 410 -10.82 4.79 4.26
CA ILE A 410 -9.84 4.14 5.14
C ILE A 410 -8.57 4.97 5.22
N PHE A 411 -7.95 5.00 6.39
CA PHE A 411 -6.70 5.72 6.64
C PHE A 411 -5.60 4.73 6.99
N PHE A 412 -4.44 4.81 6.35
CA PHE A 412 -3.29 3.96 6.60
C PHE A 412 -2.15 4.75 7.23
N ALA A 413 -1.44 4.09 8.13
CA ALA A 413 -0.20 4.60 8.70
C ALA A 413 0.79 3.44 8.86
N LEU A 414 2.08 3.75 8.81
CA LEU A 414 3.13 2.82 9.23
C LEU A 414 3.51 3.13 10.68
N ASN A 415 3.93 2.13 11.44
CA ASN A 415 4.51 2.33 12.78
C ASN A 415 5.96 2.85 12.72
N VAL A 416 6.22 3.82 11.84
CA VAL A 416 7.50 4.53 11.73
C VAL A 416 7.49 5.79 12.59
N MET A 417 8.67 6.32 12.91
CA MET A 417 8.81 7.54 13.69
C MET A 417 8.03 7.43 15.02
N ASP A 418 7.40 8.52 15.45
CA ASP A 418 6.60 8.57 16.68
C ASP A 418 5.16 8.06 16.48
N ASN A 419 4.83 7.45 15.33
CA ASN A 419 3.44 7.10 15.01
C ASN A 419 2.81 6.13 16.01
N GLN A 420 3.62 5.27 16.63
CA GLN A 420 3.13 4.31 17.64
C GLN A 420 2.39 4.98 18.80
N SER A 421 2.68 6.26 19.10
CA SER A 421 2.05 7.03 20.17
C SER A 421 0.53 7.20 20.03
N PHE A 422 0.00 7.21 18.80
CA PHE A 422 -1.42 7.44 18.55
C PHE A 422 -2.18 6.26 17.93
N LEU A 423 -1.50 5.27 17.35
CA LEU A 423 -2.15 4.21 16.57
C LEU A 423 -3.22 3.44 17.38
N GLU A 424 -2.85 2.92 18.55
CA GLU A 424 -3.78 2.14 19.38
C GLU A 424 -4.88 3.01 19.98
N ASN A 425 -4.50 4.21 20.48
CA ASN A 425 -5.43 5.18 21.07
C ASN A 425 -6.53 5.60 20.07
N LEU A 426 -6.16 5.76 18.80
CA LEU A 426 -7.07 6.12 17.72
C LEU A 426 -7.68 4.91 17.01
N LYS A 427 -7.59 3.71 17.60
CA LYS A 427 -8.24 2.47 17.12
C LYS A 427 -7.76 2.04 15.73
N PHE A 428 -6.53 2.34 15.36
CA PHE A 428 -5.93 1.70 14.21
C PHE A 428 -5.77 0.20 14.49
N SER A 429 -5.96 -0.60 13.46
CA SER A 429 -5.79 -2.05 13.51
C SER A 429 -4.57 -2.48 12.71
N ILE A 430 -3.82 -3.42 13.25
CA ILE A 430 -2.62 -3.97 12.61
C ILE A 430 -3.03 -4.71 11.33
N SER A 431 -2.35 -4.41 10.22
CA SER A 431 -2.42 -5.20 8.99
C SER A 431 -1.38 -6.33 9.02
N ASP A 432 -1.67 -7.41 8.31
CA ASP A 432 -0.73 -8.48 7.99
C ASP A 432 0.39 -8.05 7.03
N LYS A 433 0.27 -6.86 6.43
CA LYS A 433 1.26 -6.30 5.50
C LYS A 433 2.36 -5.55 6.26
N SER A 434 3.60 -5.79 5.85
CA SER A 434 4.78 -5.05 6.31
C SER A 434 5.46 -4.38 5.13
N LEU A 435 6.15 -3.27 5.40
CA LEU A 435 7.03 -2.58 4.47
C LEU A 435 8.46 -2.64 5.03
N HIS A 436 9.38 -3.12 4.22
CA HIS A 436 10.77 -3.29 4.58
C HIS A 436 11.63 -2.24 3.88
N TYR A 437 12.52 -1.59 4.63
CA TYR A 437 13.44 -0.56 4.13
C TYR A 437 14.81 -1.15 3.84
N TYR A 438 15.42 -0.71 2.75
CA TYR A 438 16.70 -1.23 2.28
C TYR A 438 17.58 -0.10 1.74
N LEU A 439 18.89 -0.30 1.87
CA LEU A 439 19.89 0.50 1.20
C LEU A 439 20.70 -0.39 0.25
N TYR A 440 20.96 0.12 -0.95
CA TYR A 440 21.82 -0.49 -1.95
C TYR A 440 23.21 0.12 -1.87
N ASN A 441 24.24 -0.72 -1.86
CA ASN A 441 25.65 -0.32 -1.72
C ASN A 441 25.93 0.54 -0.47
N TRP A 442 25.21 0.26 0.61
CA TRP A 442 25.43 0.84 1.92
C TRP A 442 25.09 -0.21 2.98
N MET A 443 26.01 -0.45 3.90
CA MET A 443 25.77 -1.25 5.09
C MET A 443 25.59 -0.33 6.28
N CYS A 444 24.73 -0.71 7.23
CA CYS A 444 24.61 -0.06 8.53
C CYS A 444 23.86 -0.98 9.51
N PRO A 445 23.95 -0.74 10.83
CA PRO A 445 23.22 -1.52 11.82
C PRO A 445 21.70 -1.46 11.59
N THR A 446 20.99 -2.53 11.96
CA THR A 446 19.53 -2.55 11.88
C THR A 446 18.90 -1.49 12.77
N MET A 447 17.85 -0.84 12.28
CA MET A 447 17.15 0.22 12.99
C MET A 447 15.76 -0.26 13.43
N SER A 448 15.32 0.19 14.60
CA SER A 448 13.93 0.03 14.99
C SER A 448 13.05 1.01 14.19
N PRO A 449 11.76 0.72 13.94
CA PRO A 449 10.89 1.60 13.15
C PRO A 449 10.74 3.03 13.67
N ASP A 450 10.92 3.24 14.98
CA ASP A 450 10.88 4.54 15.66
C ASP A 450 12.20 5.33 15.58
N LYS A 451 13.18 4.82 14.83
CA LYS A 451 14.52 5.38 14.73
C LYS A 451 14.93 5.67 13.31
#